data_AF-A0A522Y0T6-F1
#
_entry.id   AF-A0A522Y0T6-F1
#
_cell.length_a   1.000
_cell.length_b   1.000
_cell.length_c   1.000
_cell.angle_alpha   90.00
_cell.angle_beta   90.00
_cell.angle_gamma   90.00
#
_symmetry.space_group_name_H-M   'P 1'
#
loop_
_entity.id
_entity.type
_entity.pdbx_description
1 polymer ?
#
loop_
_entity_poly.entity_id
_entity_poly.type
_entity_poly.pdbx_seq_one_letter_code
_entity_poly.pdbx_strand_id
1 'polypeptide(L)' 'EATYLAWIDAREFAQQRGIANPAQYLETHGLGLSDGAAFGAPGFVRLNFGTRRTLLDEALQRLDAACR' A
#
# COMPACT_ATOMS: atom_id res chain seq x y z
N GLU A 1 16.04 -8.33 -10.47
CA GLU A 1 15.98 -9.25 -9.31
C GLU A 1 14.66 -8.99 -8.59
N ALA A 2 13.84 -10.02 -8.38
CA ALA A 2 12.56 -9.87 -7.66
C ALA A 2 12.83 -10.08 -6.17
N THR A 3 12.78 -9.00 -5.40
CA THR A 3 12.95 -9.02 -3.94
C THR A 3 11.60 -9.18 -3.23
N TYR A 4 11.58 -9.02 -1.91
CA TYR A 4 10.35 -9.07 -1.09
C TYR A 4 9.48 -7.80 -1.22
N LEU A 5 9.33 -7.27 -2.42
CA LEU A 5 8.60 -6.02 -2.70
C LEU A 5 7.47 -6.25 -3.71
N ALA A 6 6.27 -5.84 -3.34
CA ALA A 6 5.10 -5.82 -4.23
C ALA A 6 4.71 -4.39 -4.55
N TRP A 7 4.51 -4.10 -5.84
CA TRP A 7 3.96 -2.85 -6.33
C TRP A 7 2.45 -3.01 -6.52
N ILE A 8 1.68 -2.14 -5.89
CA ILE A 8 0.22 -2.16 -5.92
C ILE A 8 -0.25 -0.87 -6.58
N ASP A 9 -1.02 -0.99 -7.65
CA ASP A 9 -1.66 0.14 -8.31
C ASP A 9 -2.90 0.58 -7.53
N ALA A 10 -2.84 1.75 -6.89
CA ALA A 10 -3.97 2.35 -6.19
C ALA A 10 -4.66 3.44 -7.02
N ARG A 11 -4.29 3.57 -8.31
CA ARG A 11 -4.84 4.43 -9.37
C ARG A 11 -6.34 4.70 -9.21
N GLU A 12 -7.06 3.64 -9.54
CA GLU A 12 -8.51 3.61 -9.63
C GLU A 12 -9.18 3.83 -8.27
N PHE A 13 -8.70 3.13 -7.23
CA PHE A 13 -9.21 3.28 -5.86
C PHE A 13 -9.13 4.72 -5.37
N ALA A 14 -7.97 5.35 -5.57
CA ALA A 14 -7.73 6.71 -5.13
C ALA A 14 -8.63 7.71 -5.87
N GLN A 15 -8.76 7.55 -7.18
CA GLN A 15 -9.65 8.38 -8.00
C GLN A 15 -11.11 8.24 -7.58
N GLN A 16 -11.61 7.01 -7.38
CA GLN A 16 -13.00 6.75 -7.00
C GLN A 16 -13.36 7.33 -5.63
N ARG A 17 -12.39 7.41 -4.71
CA ARG A 17 -12.61 7.92 -3.34
C ARG A 17 -12.09 9.33 -3.09
N GLY A 18 -11.58 10.02 -4.12
CA GLY A 18 -11.02 11.37 -3.98
C GLY A 18 -9.79 11.43 -3.07
N ILE A 19 -9.00 10.34 -3.01
CA ILE A 19 -7.80 10.25 -2.19
C ILE A 19 -6.63 10.83 -2.96
N ALA A 20 -5.98 11.85 -2.40
CA ALA A 20 -4.85 12.52 -3.03
C ALA A 20 -3.55 11.70 -2.98
N ASN A 21 -3.29 11.01 -1.85
CA ASN A 21 -2.10 10.19 -1.66
C ASN A 21 -2.50 8.83 -1.03
N PRO A 22 -2.41 7.72 -1.79
CA PRO A 22 -2.77 6.40 -1.29
C PRO A 22 -1.89 5.92 -0.13
N ALA A 23 -0.60 6.25 -0.12
CA ALA A 23 0.30 5.85 0.96
C ALA A 23 -0.07 6.54 2.27
N GLN A 24 -0.32 7.86 2.24
CA GLN A 24 -0.79 8.61 3.43
C GLN A 24 -2.16 8.12 3.90
N TYR A 25 -3.07 7.81 2.97
CA TYR A 25 -4.37 7.24 3.32
C TYR A 25 -4.23 5.90 4.03
N LEU A 26 -3.39 4.98 3.51
CA LEU A 26 -3.18 3.68 4.14
C LEU A 26 -2.43 3.80 5.47
N GLU A 27 -1.57 4.80 5.63
CA GLU A 27 -0.90 5.10 6.89
C GLU A 27 -1.90 5.45 8.00
N THR A 28 -2.99 6.16 7.70
CA THR A 28 -4.07 6.42 8.69
C THR A 28 -4.82 5.14 9.09
N HIS A 29 -4.70 4.07 8.31
CA HIS A 29 -5.24 2.74 8.60
C HIS A 29 -4.18 1.79 9.23
N GLY A 30 -3.04 2.35 9.65
CA GLY A 30 -1.97 1.59 10.29
C GLY A 30 -1.11 0.76 9.32
N LEU A 31 -1.01 1.18 8.06
CA LEU A 31 -0.19 0.55 7.02
C LEU A 31 0.87 1.52 6.50
N GLY A 32 2.11 1.36 6.96
CA GLY A 32 3.27 2.12 6.49
C GLY A 32 3.83 1.60 5.16
N LEU A 33 3.09 1.77 4.06
CA LEU A 33 3.57 1.42 2.71
C LEU A 33 4.43 2.55 2.13
N SER A 34 5.40 2.22 1.27
CA SER A 34 6.17 3.28 0.59
C SER A 34 5.35 3.92 -0.52
N ASP A 35 5.33 5.26 -0.59
CA ASP A 35 4.74 6.01 -1.68
C ASP A 35 5.50 5.78 -3.00
N GLY A 36 4.79 5.34 -4.04
CA GLY A 36 5.35 5.13 -5.36
C GLY A 36 5.85 6.40 -6.03
N ALA A 37 5.35 7.59 -5.65
CA ALA A 37 5.83 8.86 -6.17
C ALA A 37 7.33 9.07 -5.91
N ALA A 38 7.84 8.62 -4.76
CA ALA A 38 9.26 8.67 -4.42
C ALA A 38 10.17 7.80 -5.34
N PHE A 39 9.56 6.96 -6.17
CA PHE A 39 10.24 6.06 -7.11
C PHE A 39 9.82 6.28 -8.57
N GLY A 40 9.12 7.39 -8.86
CA GLY A 40 8.66 7.69 -10.22
C GLY A 40 7.39 6.95 -10.66
N ALA A 41 6.63 6.37 -9.73
CA ALA A 41 5.34 5.71 -9.99
C ALA A 41 4.21 6.31 -9.13
N PRO A 42 3.78 7.57 -9.38
CA PRO A 42 2.73 8.22 -8.58
C PRO A 42 1.42 7.42 -8.55
N GLY A 43 0.80 7.36 -7.38
CA GLY A 43 -0.44 6.63 -7.13
C GLY A 43 -0.29 5.10 -7.02
N PHE A 44 0.94 4.59 -7.11
CA PHE A 44 1.27 3.24 -6.63
C PHE A 44 1.69 3.30 -5.16
N VAL A 45 1.55 2.17 -4.47
CA VAL A 45 2.16 1.93 -3.17
C VAL A 45 3.01 0.67 -3.23
N ARG A 46 4.08 0.64 -2.43
CA ARG A 46 5.00 -0.50 -2.37
C ARG A 46 4.93 -1.17 -1.00
N LEU A 47 4.51 -2.44 -1.02
CA LEU A 47 4.49 -3.32 0.15
C LEU A 47 5.82 -4.09 0.26
N ASN A 48 6.47 -4.02 1.42
CA ASN A 48 7.55 -4.91 1.77
C ASN A 48 7.00 -6.11 2.55
N PHE A 49 7.06 -7.30 1.96
CA PHE A 49 6.59 -8.54 2.56
C PHE A 49 7.74 -9.42 3.11
N GLY A 50 8.95 -8.86 3.20
CA GLY A 50 10.13 -9.49 3.81
C GLY A 50 10.08 -9.50 5.33
N THR A 51 8.96 -9.94 5.90
CA THR A 51 8.68 -9.97 7.34
C THR A 51 8.11 -11.32 7.76
N ARG A 52 7.80 -11.50 9.04
CA ARG A 52 7.15 -12.71 9.56
C ARG A 52 5.75 -12.83 8.97
N ARG A 53 5.35 -14.07 8.63
CA ARG A 53 4.01 -14.37 8.08
C ARG A 53 2.88 -13.78 8.91
N THR A 54 2.96 -13.86 10.25
CA THR A 54 1.92 -13.31 11.14
C THR A 54 1.73 -11.80 10.99
N LEU A 55 2.81 -11.04 10.78
CA LEU A 55 2.72 -9.59 10.55
C LEU A 55 2.21 -9.28 9.15
N LEU A 56 2.60 -10.07 8.15
CA LEU A 56 2.06 -9.93 6.80
C LEU A 56 0.55 -10.21 6.78
N ASP A 57 0.10 -11.27 7.44
CA ASP A 57 -1.32 -11.61 7.55
C ASP A 57 -2.12 -10.48 8.22
N GLU A 58 -1.59 -9.86 9.28
CA GLU A 58 -2.18 -8.67 9.92
C GLU A 58 -2.23 -7.46 8.98
N ALA A 59 -1.15 -7.19 8.23
CA ALA A 59 -1.11 -6.09 7.27
C ALA A 59 -2.15 -6.29 6.15
N LEU A 60 -2.32 -7.52 5.66
CA LEU A 60 -3.33 -7.84 4.64
C LEU A 60 -4.75 -7.66 5.16
N GLN A 61 -5.02 -7.99 6.43
CA GLN A 61 -6.32 -7.73 7.07
C GLN A 61 -6.63 -6.24 7.18
N ARG A 62 -5.64 -5.42 7.59
CA ARG A 62 -5.80 -3.96 7.63
C ARG A 62 -6.01 -3.38 6.23
N LEU A 63 -5.35 -3.94 5.22
CA LEU A 63 -5.48 -3.50 3.83
C LEU A 63 -6.88 -3.79 3.29
N ASP A 64 -7.41 -4.99 3.53
CA ASP A 64 -8.79 -5.32 3.18
C ASP A 64 -9.78 -4.37 3.87
N ALA A 65 -9.61 -4.12 5.17
CA ALA A 65 -10.45 -3.19 5.91
C ALA A 65 -10.40 -1.74 5.37
N ALA A 66 -9.23 -1.27 4.94
CA ALA A 66 -9.07 0.06 4.36
C ALA A 66 -9.66 0.19 2.95
N CYS A 67 -9.77 -0.91 2.20
CA CYS A 67 -10.29 -0.88 0.83
C CYS A 67 -11.81 -1.08 0.74
N ARG A 68 -12.48 -1.50 1.82
CA ARG A 68 -13.94 -1.61 1.91
C ARG A 68 -14.61 -0.24 1.91
#